data_AF-A0A3D6ALZ8-F1
#
_entry.id   AF-A0A3D6ALZ8-F1
#
_cell.length_a   1.000
_cell.length_b   1.000
_cell.length_c   1.000
_cell.angle_alpha   90.00
_cell.angle_beta   90.00
_cell.angle_gamma   90.00
#
_symmetry.space_group_name_H-M   'P 1'
#
loop_
_entity.id
_entity.type
_entity.pdbx_description
1 polymer ?
#
loop_
_entity_poly.entity_id
_entity_poly.type
_entity_poly.pdbx_seq_one_letter_code
_entity_poly.pdbx_strand_id
1 'polypeptide(L)' 'MRVLNNPEDIGRCGCGRREYCDGSHGLTEEQWQELQAKELEATRENTNSADAGQEKGTH' A
#
# COMPACT_ATOMS: atom_id res chain seq x y z
N MET A 1 -7.59 9.29 -17.61
CA MET A 1 -7.50 7.94 -17.00
C MET A 1 -8.85 7.27 -17.03
N ARG A 2 -8.90 5.97 -17.28
CA ARG A 2 -10.16 5.23 -17.42
C ARG A 2 -11.04 5.33 -16.16
N VAL A 3 -10.43 5.23 -14.98
CA VAL A 3 -11.10 5.31 -13.67
C VAL A 3 -11.74 6.67 -13.34
N LEU A 4 -11.26 7.77 -13.92
CA LEU A 4 -11.90 9.09 -13.74
C LEU A 4 -13.30 9.15 -14.36
N ASN A 5 -13.55 8.31 -15.37
CA ASN A 5 -14.83 8.23 -16.07
C ASN A 5 -15.57 6.91 -15.77
N ASN A 6 -14.94 5.95 -15.10
CA ASN A 6 -15.45 4.58 -14.86
C ASN A 6 -15.03 4.13 -13.44
N PRO A 7 -15.81 4.45 -12.39
CA PRO A 7 -15.46 4.11 -11.02
C PRO A 7 -15.34 2.58 -10.77
N GLU A 8 -15.95 1.74 -11.60
CA GLU A 8 -15.78 0.29 -11.59
C GLU A 8 -14.36 -0.19 -11.95
N ASP A 9 -13.52 0.69 -12.51
CA ASP A 9 -12.12 0.39 -12.83
C ASP A 9 -11.15 0.64 -11.66
N ILE A 10 -11.67 1.00 -10.47
CA ILE A 10 -10.92 0.92 -9.21
C ILE A 10 -10.45 -0.54 -9.06
N GLY A 11 -9.15 -0.76 -8.83
CA GLY A 11 -8.51 -2.09 -8.96
C GLY A 11 -7.87 -2.41 -10.32
N ARG A 12 -8.26 -1.79 -11.45
CA ARG A 12 -7.87 -2.23 -12.82
C ARG A 12 -7.14 -1.17 -13.66
N CYS A 13 -6.67 -0.10 -13.03
CA CYS A 13 -6.09 1.08 -13.69
C CYS A 13 -4.95 0.79 -14.68
N GLY A 14 -4.24 -0.35 -14.56
CA GLY A 14 -3.22 -0.75 -15.52
C GLY A 14 -1.99 0.17 -15.58
N CYS A 15 -1.79 1.04 -14.59
CA CYS A 15 -0.66 1.98 -14.53
C CYS A 15 0.65 1.34 -14.07
N GLY A 16 0.64 0.06 -13.66
CA GLY A 16 1.81 -0.69 -13.22
C GLY A 16 2.38 -0.29 -11.85
N ARG A 17 1.86 0.78 -11.22
CA ARG A 17 2.33 1.25 -9.90
C ARG A 17 1.87 0.36 -8.74
N ARG A 18 0.65 -0.20 -8.84
CA ARG A 18 0.10 -1.15 -7.85
C ARG A 18 -0.75 -2.21 -8.54
N GLU A 19 -0.93 -3.32 -7.82
CA GLU A 19 -1.78 -4.44 -8.20
C GLU A 19 -3.27 -4.09 -8.20
N TYR A 20 -3.65 -3.03 -7.49
CA TYR A 20 -4.99 -2.45 -7.41
C TYR A 20 -4.94 -0.93 -7.59
N CYS A 21 -6.03 -0.31 -8.05
CA CYS A 21 -6.13 1.15 -8.14
C CYS A 21 -6.73 1.71 -6.86
N ASP A 22 -5.93 2.48 -6.14
CA ASP A 22 -6.26 3.25 -4.93
C ASP A 22 -6.27 4.76 -5.16
N GLY A 23 -6.04 5.20 -6.40
CA GLY A 23 -5.86 6.61 -6.76
C GLY A 23 -4.40 7.06 -6.87
N SER A 24 -3.42 6.19 -6.55
CA SER A 24 -1.99 6.47 -6.68
C SER A 24 -1.53 6.82 -8.11
N HIS A 25 -2.39 6.59 -9.10
CA HIS A 25 -2.17 7.03 -10.47
C HIS A 25 -2.08 8.56 -10.60
N GLY A 26 -2.78 9.30 -9.74
CA GLY A 26 -2.86 10.76 -9.81
C GLY A 26 -1.64 11.45 -9.22
N LEU A 27 -0.77 10.68 -8.57
CA LEU A 27 0.46 11.16 -7.98
C LEU A 27 1.50 11.44 -9.07
N THR A 28 2.26 12.51 -8.90
CA THR A 28 3.50 12.69 -9.66
C THR A 28 4.51 11.59 -9.29
N GLU A 29 5.59 11.46 -10.05
CA GLU A 29 6.62 10.46 -9.75
C GLU A 29 7.27 10.72 -8.38
N GLU A 30 7.52 11.99 -8.05
CA GLU A 30 8.06 12.39 -6.73
C GLU A 30 7.10 12.01 -5.59
N GLN A 31 5.81 12.32 -5.73
CA GLN A 31 4.80 11.94 -4.73
C GLN A 31 4.66 10.42 -4.60
N TRP A 32 4.80 9.69 -5.70
CA TRP A 32 4.77 8.24 -5.71
C TRP A 32 5.98 7.64 -4.97
N GLN A 33 7.19 8.15 -5.20
CA GLN A 33 8.38 7.73 -4.46
C GLN A 33 8.26 8.04 -2.96
N GLU A 34 7.70 9.21 -2.60
CA GLU A 34 7.52 9.61 -1.21
C GLU A 34 6.52 8.69 -0.48
N LEU A 35 5.44 8.31 -1.17
CA LEU A 35 4.47 7.33 -0.67
C LEU A 35 5.12 5.96 -0.45
N GLN A 36 5.90 5.47 -1.42
CA GLN A 36 6.63 4.20 -1.28
C GLN A 36 7.62 4.22 -0.12
N ALA A 37 8.34 5.33 0.08
CA ALA A 37 9.26 5.49 1.20
C ALA A 37 8.53 5.43 2.55
N LYS A 38 7.38 6.12 2.68
CA LYS A 38 6.53 6.10 3.88
C LYS A 38 5.98 4.70 4.17
N GLU A 39 5.49 3.98 3.16
CA GLU A 39 4.98 2.62 3.35
C GLU A 39 6.08 1.62 3.75
N LEU A 40 7.27 1.79 3.19
CA LEU A 40 8.44 0.98 3.56
C LEU A 40 8.84 1.24 5.02
N GLU A 41 8.84 2.50 5.46
CA GLU A 41 9.13 2.89 6.85
C GLU A 41 8.08 2.36 7.82
N ALA A 42 6.79 2.55 7.52
CA ALA A 42 5.69 2.03 8.33
C ALA A 42 5.72 0.50 8.47
N THR A 43 6.11 -0.22 7.42
CA THR A 43 6.28 -1.69 7.48
C THR A 43 7.42 -2.07 8.42
N ARG A 44 8.52 -1.32 8.43
CA ARG A 44 9.67 -1.56 9.31
C ARG A 44 9.33 -1.32 10.78
N GLU A 45 8.57 -0.28 11.07
CA GLU A 45 8.16 0.05 12.44
C GLU A 45 7.12 -0.94 13.00
N ASN A 46 6.17 -1.39 12.17
CA ASN A 46 5.17 -2.38 12.61
C ASN A 46 5.74 -3.80 12.78
N THR A 47 6.78 -4.17 12.03
CA THR A 47 7.45 -5.46 12.21
C THR A 47 8.19 -5.55 13.54
N ASN A 48 8.63 -4.42 14.12
CA ASN A 48 9.28 -4.37 15.42
C ASN A 48 8.32 -4.51 16.62
N SER A 49 7.01 -4.37 16.40
CA SER A 49 5.99 -4.47 17.46
C SER A 49 5.23 -5.81 17.47
N ALA A 50 5.47 -6.68 16.49
CA ALA A 50 4.77 -7.98 16.36
C ALA A 50 5.53 -9.18 16.98
N ASP A 51 6.74 -8.99 17.51
CA ASP A 51 7.57 -10.04 18.14
C ASP A 51 7.48 -10.04 19.68
N ALA A 52 6.36 -9.61 20.26
CA ALA A 52 6.16 -9.60 21.72
C ALA A 52 4.81 -10.22 22.12
N GLY A 53 4.47 -11.38 21.55
CA GLY A 53 3.17 -11.99 21.82
C GLY A 53 2.98 -13.41 21.33
N GLN A 54 3.97 -14.30 21.51
CA GLN A 54 3.70 -15.73 21.39
C GLN A 54 4.51 -16.55 22.39
N GLU A 55 4.04 -16.65 23.63
CA GLU A 55 4.29 -17.84 24.44
C GLU A 55 2.98 -18.39 24.99
N LYS A 56 2.86 -19.70 24.82
CA LYS A 56 1.62 -20.46 24.76
C LYS A 56 1.24 -20.93 26.15
N GLY A 57 -0.03 -20.73 26.52
CA GLY A 57 -0.67 -21.56 27.52
C GLY A 57 -0.66 -23.02 27.07
N THR A 58 -0.09 -23.90 27.88
CA THR A 58 -0.29 -25.35 27.77
C THR A 58 -0.60 -25.87 29.18
N HIS A 59 -1.68 -26.64 29.27
CA HIS A 59 -2.20 -27.31 30.45
C HIS A 59 -1.22 -28.29 31.08
#